data_AF-A0A922K5B9-F1
#
_entry.id   AF-A0A922K5B9-F1
#
_cell.length_a   1.000
_cell.length_b   1.000
_cell.length_c   1.000
_cell.angle_alpha   90.00
_cell.angle_beta   90.00
_cell.angle_gamma   90.00
#
_symmetry.space_group_name_H-M   'P 1'
#
loop_
_entity.id
_entity.type
_entity.pdbx_description
1 polymer ?
#
loop_
_entity_poly.entity_id
_entity_poly.type
_entity_poly.pdbx_seq_one_letter_code
_entity_poly.pdbx_strand_id
1 'polypeptide(L)'
;MAIVGGSEEATVVVRNKQVILREYVPASGFPKESDMCVTTIGTIKLMLPDQVGSDGVLVKNLYLSCDPSQRSRMTKYEPSTHFVSFQPGLVSLYVSIILPHMIRTPQQRV
;
A
#
# COMPACT_ATOMS: atom_id res chain seq x y z
N MET A 1 -34.24 33.83 3.46
CA MET A 1 -34.00 32.57 2.73
C MET A 1 -32.56 32.62 2.22
N ALA A 2 -31.61 32.15 3.02
CA ALA A 2 -30.23 31.96 2.57
C ALA A 2 -30.05 30.45 2.40
N ILE A 3 -29.91 30.03 1.14
CA ILE A 3 -29.50 28.69 0.77
C ILE A 3 -28.05 28.52 1.25
N VAL A 4 -27.87 27.84 2.39
CA VAL A 4 -26.57 27.32 2.80
C VAL A 4 -26.28 26.18 1.84
N GLY A 5 -25.46 26.47 0.83
CA GLY A 5 -24.91 25.47 -0.08
C GLY A 5 -23.96 24.56 0.69
N GLY A 6 -24.50 23.45 1.19
CA GLY A 6 -23.68 22.29 1.52
C GLY A 6 -23.24 21.67 0.20
N SER A 7 -21.95 21.76 -0.12
CA SER A 7 -21.34 20.86 -1.09
C SER A 7 -21.34 19.47 -0.45
N GLU A 8 -22.41 18.71 -0.70
CA GLU A 8 -22.37 17.26 -0.57
C GLU A 8 -21.36 16.76 -1.60
N GLU A 9 -20.10 16.67 -1.19
CA GLU A 9 -19.08 15.98 -1.96
C GLU A 9 -19.49 14.51 -1.99
N ALA A 10 -20.12 14.09 -3.08
CA ALA A 10 -20.58 12.73 -3.26
C ALA A 10 -19.39 11.78 -3.14
N THR A 11 -19.20 11.17 -1.97
CA THR A 11 -18.10 10.25 -1.73
C THR A 11 -18.32 9.00 -2.59
N VAL A 12 -17.61 8.91 -3.72
CA VAL A 12 -17.72 7.76 -4.62
C VAL A 12 -17.00 6.59 -3.99
N VAL A 13 -17.77 5.59 -3.55
CA VAL A 13 -17.25 4.30 -3.05
C VAL A 13 -17.30 3.29 -4.18
N VAL A 14 -16.15 2.69 -4.47
CA VAL A 14 -16.03 1.66 -5.52
C VAL A 14 -15.48 0.35 -4.96
N ARG A 15 -15.74 -0.74 -5.69
CA ARG A 15 -15.15 -2.04 -5.39
C ARG A 15 -13.65 -2.03 -5.68
N ASN A 16 -12.85 -2.55 -4.75
CA ASN A 16 -11.40 -2.67 -4.85
C ASN A 16 -11.00 -4.12 -4.57
N LYS A 17 -10.66 -4.86 -5.63
CA LYS A 17 -10.16 -6.23 -5.49
C LYS A 17 -8.72 -6.20 -4.98
N GLN A 18 -8.42 -7.02 -3.98
CA GLN A 18 -7.12 -7.00 -3.30
C GLN A 18 -6.52 -8.40 -3.29
N VAL A 19 -5.19 -8.47 -3.38
CA VAL A 19 -4.41 -9.69 -3.11
C VAL A 19 -3.72 -9.47 -1.77
N ILE A 20 -3.99 -10.37 -0.82
CA ILE A 20 -3.54 -10.26 0.56
C ILE A 20 -2.69 -11.48 0.90
N LEU A 21 -1.55 -11.26 1.53
CA LEU A 21 -0.76 -12.33 2.15
C LEU A 21 -1.50 -12.79 3.41
N ARG A 22 -1.88 -14.06 3.50
CA ARG A 22 -2.62 -14.59 4.66
C ARG A 22 -1.75 -14.70 5.89
N GLU A 23 -0.59 -15.33 5.71
CA GLU A 23 0.36 -15.63 6.76
C GLU A 23 1.79 -15.51 6.19
N TYR A 24 2.77 -15.41 7.08
CA TYR A 24 4.17 -15.38 6.67
C TYR A 24 4.59 -16.72 6.05
N VAL A 25 5.32 -16.65 4.95
CA VAL A 25 5.92 -17.84 4.32
C VAL A 25 7.22 -18.20 5.04
N PRO A 26 7.44 -19.46 5.46
CA PRO A 26 8.68 -19.89 6.10
C PRO A 26 9.91 -19.64 5.22
N ALA A 27 11.04 -19.26 5.83
CA ALA A 27 12.27 -18.92 5.11
C ALA A 27 12.82 -20.06 4.22
N SER A 28 12.66 -21.30 4.66
CA SER A 28 13.04 -22.51 3.92
C SER A 28 11.97 -22.98 2.92
N GLY A 29 10.79 -22.36 2.92
CA GLY A 29 9.66 -22.73 2.09
C GLY A 29 9.60 -21.98 0.76
N PHE A 30 8.92 -22.57 -0.21
CA PHE A 30 8.52 -21.89 -1.44
C PHE A 30 7.10 -21.32 -1.28
N PRO A 31 6.83 -20.10 -1.76
CA PRO A 31 5.49 -19.54 -1.72
C PRO A 31 4.53 -20.38 -2.56
N LYS A 32 3.32 -20.57 -2.05
CA LYS A 32 2.23 -21.29 -2.69
C LYS A 32 1.08 -20.33 -2.97
N GLU A 33 0.22 -20.70 -3.91
CA GLU A 33 -0.99 -19.93 -4.20
C GLU A 33 -1.87 -19.77 -2.96
N SER A 34 -1.94 -20.81 -2.11
CA SER A 34 -2.71 -20.82 -0.86
C SER A 34 -2.27 -19.76 0.16
N ASP A 35 -1.05 -19.25 0.05
CA ASP A 35 -0.49 -18.25 0.96
C ASP A 35 -1.07 -16.85 0.66
N MET A 36 -1.64 -16.68 -0.53
CA MET A 36 -2.31 -15.46 -0.96
C MET A 36 -3.84 -15.65 -1.01
N CYS A 37 -4.56 -14.55 -0.80
CA CYS A 37 -6.00 -14.50 -0.85
C CYS A 37 -6.45 -13.39 -1.79
N VAL A 38 -7.34 -13.69 -2.72
CA VAL A 38 -8.02 -12.66 -3.53
C VAL A 38 -9.32 -12.28 -2.83
N THR A 39 -9.42 -11.04 -2.39
CA THR A 39 -10.60 -10.49 -1.72
C THR A 39 -11.37 -9.60 -2.69
N THR A 40 -12.65 -9.90 -2.91
CA THR A 40 -13.54 -9.14 -3.80
C THR A 40 -14.51 -8.21 -3.08
N ILE A 41 -14.59 -8.32 -1.75
CA ILE A 41 -15.47 -7.53 -0.88
C ILE A 41 -14.89 -6.17 -0.50
N GLY A 42 -13.60 -5.93 -0.76
CA GLY A 42 -12.94 -4.67 -0.45
C GLY A 42 -13.56 -3.49 -1.19
N THR A 43 -13.69 -2.36 -0.50
CA THR A 43 -14.14 -1.10 -1.09
C THR A 43 -13.15 0.03 -0.77
N ILE A 44 -13.14 1.05 -1.60
CA ILE A 44 -12.30 2.24 -1.41
C ILE A 44 -13.13 3.49 -1.72
N LYS A 45 -12.96 4.53 -0.89
CA LYS A 45 -13.43 5.88 -1.18
C LYS A 45 -12.42 6.52 -2.14
N LEU A 46 -12.88 7.09 -3.24
CA LEU A 46 -12.00 7.73 -4.22
C LEU A 46 -11.51 9.13 -3.78
N MET A 47 -11.07 9.24 -2.54
CA MET A 47 -10.63 10.47 -1.88
C MET A 47 -9.44 10.15 -0.98
N LEU A 48 -8.54 11.12 -0.85
CA LEU A 48 -7.44 11.02 0.08
C LEU A 48 -7.94 11.22 1.52
N PRO A 49 -7.30 10.62 2.54
CA PRO A 49 -7.70 10.84 3.92
C PRO A 49 -7.43 12.30 4.36
N ASP A 50 -8.46 12.98 4.85
CA ASP A 50 -8.37 14.39 5.31
C ASP A 50 -7.52 14.59 6.58
N GLN A 51 -7.25 13.49 7.30
CA GLN A 51 -6.79 13.50 8.69
C GLN A 51 -5.27 13.64 8.84
N VAL A 52 -4.53 13.57 7.74
CA VAL A 52 -3.07 13.74 7.69
C VAL A 52 -2.82 14.61 6.46
N GLY A 53 -1.90 15.58 6.54
CA GLY A 53 -1.38 16.28 5.36
C GLY A 53 -0.70 15.27 4.43
N SER A 54 -1.51 14.51 3.71
CA SER A 54 -1.10 13.36 2.95
C SER A 54 -0.65 13.89 1.61
N ASP A 55 0.66 14.02 1.43
CA ASP A 55 1.30 14.20 0.12
C ASP A 55 1.19 12.92 -0.75
N GLY A 56 0.19 12.08 -0.48
CA GLY A 56 -0.07 10.82 -1.15
C GLY A 56 -0.90 11.01 -2.41
N VAL A 57 -0.81 10.03 -3.30
CA VAL A 57 -1.62 9.98 -4.53
C VAL A 57 -2.50 8.75 -4.52
N LEU A 58 -3.78 8.92 -4.88
CA LEU A 58 -4.68 7.80 -5.13
C LEU A 58 -4.52 7.36 -6.59
N VAL A 59 -4.12 6.11 -6.78
CA VAL A 59 -3.85 5.55 -8.11
C VAL A 59 -4.75 4.36 -8.42
N LYS A 60 -5.07 4.20 -9.71
CA LYS A 60 -5.64 2.96 -10.25
C LYS A 60 -4.51 2.14 -10.83
N ASN A 61 -4.12 1.06 -10.14
CA ASN A 61 -3.07 0.17 -10.62
C ASN A 61 -3.48 -0.47 -11.95
N LEU A 62 -2.67 -0.28 -12.99
CA LEU A 62 -2.91 -0.83 -14.32
C LEU A 62 -2.14 -2.14 -14.53
N TYR A 63 -0.91 -2.19 -14.02
CA TYR A 63 -0.01 -3.32 -14.12
C TYR A 63 0.78 -3.48 -12.82
N LEU A 64 1.16 -4.72 -12.52
CA LEU A 64 1.99 -5.09 -11.37
C LEU A 64 3.18 -5.92 -11.86
N SER A 65 4.38 -5.64 -11.35
CA SER A 65 5.56 -6.45 -11.62
C SER A 65 5.62 -7.65 -10.69
N CYS A 66 6.07 -8.79 -11.21
CA CYS A 66 6.41 -9.98 -10.43
C CYS A 66 7.92 -10.09 -10.32
N ASP A 67 8.52 -9.34 -9.41
CA ASP A 67 9.98 -9.37 -9.21
C ASP A 67 10.39 -10.42 -8.16
N PRO A 68 11.55 -11.11 -8.34
CA PRO A 68 12.00 -12.12 -7.39
C PRO A 68 12.20 -11.62 -5.96
N SER A 69 12.40 -10.31 -5.77
CA SER A 69 12.62 -9.72 -4.44
C SER A 69 11.37 -9.75 -3.56
N GLN A 70 10.17 -9.83 -4.17
CA GLN A 70 8.91 -9.97 -3.44
C GLN A 70 8.87 -11.21 -2.55
N ARG A 71 9.56 -12.29 -2.93
CA ARG A 71 9.62 -13.51 -2.10
C ARG A 71 10.23 -13.22 -0.74
N SER A 72 11.33 -12.47 -0.69
CA SER A 72 12.00 -12.12 0.56
C SER A 72 11.11 -11.27 1.46
N ARG A 73 10.09 -10.60 0.91
CA ARG A 73 9.16 -9.79 1.70
C ARG A 73 8.02 -10.62 2.30
N MET A 74 7.76 -11.84 1.81
CA MET A 74 6.72 -12.73 2.35
C MET A 74 7.15 -13.47 3.63
N THR A 75 8.45 -13.49 3.93
CA THR A 75 8.99 -14.09 5.15
C THR A 75 9.15 -13.04 6.24
N LYS A 76 8.85 -13.39 7.48
CA LYS A 76 9.06 -12.52 8.64
C LYS A 76 10.56 -12.44 8.94
N TYR A 77 11.13 -11.25 8.81
CA TYR A 77 12.48 -10.93 9.24
C TYR A 77 12.43 -9.88 10.36
N GLU A 78 13.47 -9.84 11.19
CA GLU A 78 13.67 -8.70 12.07
C GLU A 78 13.86 -7.45 11.20
N PRO A 79 13.18 -6.33 11.49
CA PRO A 79 13.25 -5.14 10.65
C PRO A 79 14.70 -4.70 10.47
N SER A 80 15.18 -4.76 9.23
CA SER A 80 16.49 -4.26 8.82
C SER A 80 16.30 -2.99 8.00
N THR A 81 17.34 -2.18 7.90
CA THR A 81 17.33 -0.93 7.14
C THR A 81 17.05 -1.12 5.64
N HIS A 82 17.18 -2.34 5.11
CA HIS A 82 17.09 -2.63 3.68
C HIS A 82 15.79 -3.35 3.26
N PHE A 83 15.14 -4.07 4.19
CA PHE A 83 13.97 -4.89 3.88
C PHE A 83 12.92 -4.81 4.98
N VAL A 84 11.69 -4.50 4.56
CA VAL A 84 10.49 -4.53 5.41
C VAL A 84 9.61 -5.67 4.91
N SER A 85 9.33 -6.65 5.75
CA SER A 85 8.40 -7.74 5.43
C SER A 85 6.99 -7.23 5.19
N PHE A 86 6.23 -7.90 4.31
CA PHE A 86 4.81 -7.67 4.17
C PHE A 86 4.10 -8.02 5.48
N GLN A 87 3.14 -7.19 5.87
CA GLN A 87 2.28 -7.49 7.01
C GLN A 87 1.13 -8.37 6.54
N PRO A 88 1.00 -9.62 7.04
CA PRO A 88 -0.11 -10.47 6.68
C PRO A 88 -1.45 -9.85 7.08
N GLY A 89 -2.49 -10.10 6.29
CA GLY A 89 -3.82 -9.52 6.46
C GLY A 89 -3.98 -8.10 5.93
N LEU A 90 -2.89 -7.41 5.58
CA LEU A 90 -2.93 -6.12 4.90
C LEU A 90 -2.75 -6.27 3.39
N VAL A 91 -3.27 -5.29 2.66
CA VAL A 91 -3.08 -5.21 1.21
C VAL A 91 -1.60 -5.02 0.94
N SER A 92 -1.02 -5.87 0.08
CA SER A 92 0.37 -5.75 -0.33
C SER A 92 0.52 -4.53 -1.26
N LEU A 93 0.50 -3.34 -0.67
CA LEU A 93 0.62 -2.06 -1.37
C LEU A 93 2.10 -1.75 -1.53
N TYR A 94 2.73 -2.38 -2.51
CA TYR A 94 4.03 -1.94 -2.99
C TYR A 94 3.84 -0.90 -4.10
N VAL A 95 3.25 0.24 -3.76
CA VAL A 95 3.69 1.51 -4.35
C VAL A 95 4.48 2.14 -3.23
N SER A 96 5.80 2.24 -3.38
CA SER A 96 6.65 2.94 -2.43
C SER A 96 6.12 4.37 -2.28
N ILE A 97 5.28 4.60 -1.26
CA ILE A 97 5.21 5.89 -0.61
C ILE A 97 6.60 6.02 0.00
N ILE A 98 7.52 6.58 -0.78
CA ILE A 98 8.80 7.02 -0.27
C ILE A 98 8.44 7.87 0.93
N LEU A 99 8.79 7.38 2.12
CA LEU A 99 8.83 8.20 3.31
C LEU A 99 9.60 9.47 2.87
N PRO A 100 9.03 10.68 2.94
CA PRO A 100 9.72 11.89 2.47
C PRO A 100 10.99 12.21 3.26
N HIS A 101 11.43 11.33 4.16
CA HIS A 101 12.63 11.51 4.97
C HIS A 101 13.95 11.14 4.29
N MET A 102 13.95 10.64 3.05
CA MET A 102 15.19 10.19 2.40
C MET A 102 15.50 10.79 1.02
N ILE A 103 14.86 11.90 0.65
CA ILE A 103 15.33 12.76 -0.46
C ILE A 103 15.69 14.15 0.10
N ARG A 104 16.75 14.19 0.92
CA ARG A 104 17.56 15.38 1.12
C ARG A 104 19.01 15.02 0.84
N THR A 105 19.43 15.16 -0.41
CA THR A 105 20.78 15.56 -0.83
C THR A 105 20.62 16.27 -2.18
N PRO A 106 21.46 17.27 -2.56
CA PRO A 106 22.84 17.52 -2.14
C PRO A 106 23.14 19.00 -1.79
N GLN A 107 24.40 19.28 -1.44
CA GLN A 107 25.05 20.60 -1.28
C GLN A 107 24.77 21.39 0.02
N GLN A 108 25.71 21.29 0.95
CA GLN A 108 26.28 22.52 1.51
C GLN A 108 27.80 22.39 1.58
N ARG A 109 28.43 22.86 0.50
CA ARG A 109 29.78 23.41 0.49
C ARG A 109 29.78 24.62 1.43
N VAL A 110 30.58 24.58 2.51
CA VAL A 110 31.52 25.63 2.95
C VAL A 110 32.68 24.91 3.62
#